data_AF-V6KLR8-F1
#
_entry.id   AF-V6KLR8-F1
#
_cell.length_a   1.000
_cell.length_b   1.000
_cell.length_c   1.000
_cell.angle_alpha   90.00
_cell.angle_beta   90.00
_cell.angle_gamma   90.00
#
_symmetry.space_group_name_H-M   'P 1'
#
loop_
_entity.id
_entity.type
_entity.pdbx_description
1 polymer ?
#
loop_
_entity_poly.entity_id
_entity_poly.type
_entity_poly.pdbx_seq_one_letter_code
_entity_poly.pdbx_strand_id
1 'polypeptide(L)'
;MSDLKKEADSLHKAASALGKVGQHTTKPVHDFKEAAHDLSALGALGSLLGVKNDIRDGMNTLAKVTAGLNEEWRDETSFMGEVSATFDLLDLLLAAETAAKKS
;
A
#
# COMPACT_ATOMS: atom_id res chain seq x y z
N MET A 1 3.57 14.47 -27.24
CA MET A 1 2.79 14.23 -26.00
C MET A 1 3.00 15.44 -25.12
N SER A 2 1.93 16.01 -24.56
CA SER A 2 2.10 17.04 -23.53
C SER A 2 2.84 16.43 -22.34
N ASP A 3 3.48 17.27 -21.55
CA ASP A 3 4.17 16.80 -20.35
C ASP A 3 3.16 16.16 -19.39
N LEU A 4 1.96 16.76 -19.20
CA LEU A 4 0.87 16.23 -18.36
C LEU A 4 0.55 14.75 -18.62
N LYS A 5 0.53 14.33 -19.89
CA LYS A 5 0.29 12.92 -20.24
C LYS A 5 1.39 11.99 -19.74
N LYS A 6 2.65 12.42 -19.78
CA LYS A 6 3.78 11.63 -19.26
C LYS A 6 3.74 11.52 -17.74
N GLU A 7 3.37 12.58 -17.03
CA GLU A 7 3.23 12.48 -15.58
C GLU A 7 2.00 11.67 -15.17
N ALA A 8 0.89 11.72 -15.92
CA ALA A 8 -0.27 10.83 -15.71
C ALA A 8 0.12 9.35 -15.83
N ASP A 9 0.85 8.98 -16.90
CA ASP A 9 1.36 7.62 -17.10
C ASP A 9 2.32 7.18 -15.98
N SER A 10 3.14 8.10 -15.50
CA SER A 10 4.11 7.84 -14.42
C SER A 10 3.41 7.61 -13.09
N LEU A 11 2.41 8.42 -12.76
CA LEU A 11 1.55 8.23 -11.58
C LEU A 11 0.78 6.93 -11.64
N HIS A 12 0.24 6.56 -12.81
CA HIS A 12 -0.46 5.29 -12.99
C HIS A 12 0.46 4.09 -12.75
N LYS A 13 1.70 4.13 -13.26
CA LYS A 13 2.71 3.09 -13.01
C LYS A 13 3.06 2.98 -11.53
N ALA A 14 3.26 4.11 -10.86
CA ALA A 14 3.59 4.13 -9.44
C ALA A 14 2.43 3.61 -8.57
N ALA A 15 1.19 4.02 -8.85
CA ALA A 15 -0.02 3.48 -8.21
C ALA A 15 -0.13 1.96 -8.40
N SER A 16 0.09 1.46 -9.63
CA SER A 16 0.06 0.02 -9.92
C SER A 16 1.15 -0.75 -9.18
N ALA A 17 2.35 -0.17 -9.04
CA ALA A 17 3.44 -0.78 -8.27
C ALA A 17 3.11 -0.80 -6.77
N LEU A 18 2.61 0.30 -6.23
CA LEU A 18 2.26 0.44 -4.81
C LEU A 18 1.13 -0.51 -4.41
N GLY A 19 0.09 -0.63 -5.23
CA GLY A 19 -1.02 -1.56 -4.99
C GLY A 19 -0.60 -3.04 -4.94
N LYS A 20 0.52 -3.40 -5.57
CA LYS A 20 1.09 -4.76 -5.49
C LYS A 20 1.86 -5.00 -4.19
N VAL A 21 2.42 -3.96 -3.56
CA VAL A 21 3.18 -4.11 -2.31
C VAL A 21 2.31 -4.69 -1.21
N GLY A 22 1.05 -4.24 -1.09
CA GLY A 22 0.10 -4.81 -0.12
C GLY A 22 -0.19 -6.31 -0.34
N GLN A 23 -0.13 -6.80 -1.58
CA GLN A 23 -0.31 -8.23 -1.90
C GLN A 23 0.90 -9.06 -1.42
N HIS A 24 2.10 -8.48 -1.43
CA HIS A 24 3.32 -9.14 -0.97
C HIS A 24 3.40 -9.26 0.57
N THR A 25 2.73 -8.39 1.31
CA THR A 25 2.77 -8.37 2.78
C THR A 25 1.58 -9.09 3.43
N THR A 26 0.45 -9.25 2.72
CA THR A 26 -0.77 -9.85 3.28
C THR A 26 -0.55 -11.27 3.81
N LYS A 27 0.04 -12.17 3.01
CA LYS A 27 0.30 -13.56 3.44
C LYS A 27 1.33 -13.62 4.58
N PRO A 28 2.50 -12.95 4.50
CA PRO A 28 3.43 -12.89 5.62
C PRO A 28 2.81 -12.39 6.93
N VAL A 29 1.96 -11.35 6.89
CA VAL A 29 1.27 -10.84 8.09
C VAL A 29 0.29 -11.86 8.66
N HIS A 30 -0.44 -12.57 7.80
CA HIS A 30 -1.34 -13.64 8.21
C HIS A 30 -0.58 -14.77 8.92
N ASP A 31 0.41 -15.35 8.25
CA ASP A 31 1.23 -16.46 8.78
C ASP A 31 1.90 -16.06 10.10
N PHE A 32 2.31 -14.80 10.21
CA PHE A 32 2.94 -14.27 11.42
C PHE A 32 1.96 -14.12 12.59
N LYS A 33 0.71 -13.73 12.33
CA LYS A 33 -0.35 -13.71 13.36
C LYS A 33 -0.69 -15.11 13.85
N GLU A 34 -0.75 -16.09 12.94
CA GLU A 34 -0.98 -17.50 13.30
C GLU A 34 0.17 -18.03 14.18
N ALA A 35 1.43 -17.77 13.81
CA ALA A 35 2.59 -18.17 14.62
C ALA A 35 2.59 -17.53 16.02
N ALA A 36 2.15 -16.28 16.16
CA ALA A 36 2.00 -15.62 17.47
C ALA A 36 0.91 -16.28 18.33
N HIS A 37 -0.15 -16.77 17.70
CA HIS A 37 -1.21 -17.53 18.37
C HIS A 37 -0.71 -18.91 18.82
N ASP A 38 0.05 -19.62 18.00
CA ASP A 38 0.65 -20.92 18.34
C ASP A 38 1.67 -20.82 19.47
N LEU A 39 2.48 -19.74 19.45
CA LEU A 39 3.34 -19.39 20.57
C LEU A 39 2.51 -19.26 21.85
N SER A 40 1.37 -18.60 21.80
CA SER A 40 0.46 -18.46 22.96
C SER A 40 -0.04 -19.80 23.49
N ALA A 41 -0.26 -20.78 22.62
CA ALA A 41 -0.75 -22.13 22.97
C ALA A 41 0.29 -23.04 23.65
N LEU A 42 1.60 -22.78 23.50
CA LEU A 42 2.67 -23.56 24.15
C LEU A 42 2.66 -23.35 25.69
N GLY A 43 2.34 -24.40 26.45
CA GLY A 43 2.30 -24.37 27.93
C GLY A 43 3.62 -24.01 28.64
N ALA A 44 3.52 -23.74 29.94
CA ALA A 44 4.50 -23.03 30.76
C ALA A 44 5.83 -23.77 31.06
N LEU A 45 6.96 -23.16 30.66
CA LEU A 45 8.29 -23.43 31.20
C LEU A 45 8.93 -22.12 31.73
N GLY A 46 8.37 -21.55 32.79
CA GLY A 46 9.04 -20.52 33.63
C GLY A 46 9.70 -19.34 32.88
N SER A 47 11.03 -19.33 32.75
CA SER A 47 11.79 -18.26 32.07
C SER A 47 11.48 -18.13 30.57
N LEU A 48 11.00 -19.20 29.93
CA LEU A 48 10.52 -19.16 28.56
C LEU A 48 9.21 -18.37 28.43
N LEU A 49 8.43 -18.16 29.50
CA LEU A 49 7.17 -17.39 29.42
C LEU A 49 7.40 -15.89 29.21
N GLY A 50 8.39 -15.29 29.87
CA GLY A 50 8.71 -13.88 29.68
C GLY A 50 9.14 -13.59 28.25
N VAL A 51 10.14 -14.35 27.78
CA VAL A 51 10.65 -14.28 26.40
C VAL A 51 9.55 -14.58 25.38
N LYS A 52 8.69 -15.58 25.62
CA LYS A 52 7.55 -15.90 24.75
C LYS A 52 6.54 -14.75 24.66
N ASN A 53 6.21 -14.12 25.79
CA ASN A 53 5.27 -13.00 25.81
C ASN A 53 5.84 -11.79 25.08
N ASP A 54 7.11 -11.45 25.30
CA ASP A 54 7.79 -10.34 24.62
C ASP A 54 7.87 -10.58 23.10
N ILE A 55 8.20 -11.81 22.69
CA ILE A 55 8.20 -12.21 21.27
C ILE A 55 6.81 -12.06 20.69
N ARG A 56 5.78 -12.59 21.33
CA ARG A 56 4.38 -12.48 20.86
C ARG A 56 3.93 -11.03 20.74
N ASP A 57 4.24 -10.20 21.71
CA ASP A 57 3.80 -8.80 21.73
C ASP A 57 4.55 -7.99 20.64
N GLY A 58 5.83 -8.29 20.41
CA GLY A 58 6.58 -7.80 19.26
C GLY A 58 5.97 -8.26 17.93
N MET A 59 5.57 -9.53 17.85
CA MET A 59 4.93 -10.07 16.64
C MET A 59 3.58 -9.38 16.34
N ASN A 60 2.74 -9.20 17.37
CA ASN A 60 1.48 -8.48 17.24
C ASN A 60 1.68 -7.02 16.84
N THR A 61 2.71 -6.37 17.37
CA THR A 61 3.06 -4.98 17.04
C THR A 61 3.45 -4.85 15.57
N LEU A 62 4.36 -5.69 15.09
CA LEU A 62 4.77 -5.72 13.69
C LEU A 62 3.57 -6.00 12.77
N ALA A 63 2.71 -6.97 13.13
CA ALA A 63 1.52 -7.27 12.35
C ALA A 63 0.54 -6.08 12.25
N LYS A 64 0.39 -5.29 13.32
CA LYS A 64 -0.42 -4.06 13.32
C LYS A 64 0.22 -2.96 12.47
N VAL A 65 1.52 -2.73 12.61
CA VAL A 65 2.26 -1.74 11.81
C VAL A 65 2.17 -2.08 10.32
N THR A 66 2.38 -3.33 9.94
CA THR A 66 2.26 -3.74 8.53
C THR A 66 0.82 -3.63 8.01
N ALA A 67 -0.20 -3.89 8.84
CA ALA A 67 -1.58 -3.66 8.45
C ALA A 67 -1.87 -2.17 8.19
N GLY A 68 -1.36 -1.28 9.05
CA GLY A 68 -1.46 0.18 8.85
C GLY A 68 -0.75 0.65 7.57
N LEU A 69 0.45 0.13 7.30
CA LEU A 69 1.17 0.42 6.05
C LEU A 69 0.40 -0.06 4.81
N ASN A 70 -0.29 -1.21 4.89
CA ASN A 70 -1.14 -1.68 3.78
C ASN A 70 -2.33 -0.75 3.53
N GLU A 71 -2.93 -0.18 4.58
CA GLU A 71 -4.00 0.82 4.45
C GLU A 71 -3.46 2.11 3.82
N GLU A 72 -2.33 2.63 4.30
CA GLU A 72 -1.68 3.82 3.74
C GLU A 72 -1.32 3.63 2.25
N TRP A 73 -0.75 2.47 1.88
CA TRP A 73 -0.42 2.18 0.49
C TRP A 73 -1.66 2.10 -0.41
N ARG A 74 -2.78 1.59 0.11
CA ARG A 74 -4.04 1.54 -0.63
C ARG A 74 -4.58 2.96 -0.85
N ASP A 75 -4.57 3.79 0.18
CA ASP A 75 -5.09 5.14 0.12
C ASP A 75 -4.22 6.01 -0.82
N GLU A 76 -2.90 5.88 -0.73
CA GLU A 76 -1.95 6.52 -1.66
C GLU A 76 -2.14 6.03 -3.10
N THR A 77 -2.33 4.73 -3.30
CA THR A 77 -2.63 4.17 -4.64
C THR A 77 -3.90 4.80 -5.23
N SER A 78 -4.94 5.00 -4.42
CA SER A 78 -6.18 5.65 -4.85
C SER A 78 -5.93 7.11 -5.22
N PHE A 79 -5.26 7.85 -4.34
CA PHE A 79 -4.93 9.26 -4.56
C PHE A 79 -4.11 9.48 -5.84
N MET A 80 -3.07 8.66 -6.07
CA MET A 80 -2.27 8.73 -7.29
C MET A 80 -3.10 8.44 -8.56
N GLY A 81 -4.08 7.54 -8.46
CA GLY A 81 -5.04 7.27 -9.53
C GLY A 81 -5.93 8.48 -9.85
N GLU A 82 -6.42 9.17 -8.83
CA GLU A 82 -7.24 10.39 -8.98
C GLU A 82 -6.45 11.55 -9.62
N VAL A 83 -5.19 11.74 -9.20
CA VAL A 83 -4.31 12.76 -9.79
C VAL A 83 -4.01 12.42 -11.26
N SER A 84 -3.72 11.16 -11.57
CA SER A 84 -3.51 10.69 -12.94
C SER A 84 -4.72 10.96 -13.83
N ALA A 85 -5.94 10.61 -13.38
CA ALA A 85 -7.17 10.87 -14.11
C ALA A 85 -7.43 12.37 -14.32
N THR A 86 -7.07 13.19 -13.34
CA THR A 86 -7.16 14.66 -13.44
C THR A 86 -6.22 15.20 -14.51
N PHE A 87 -4.98 14.69 -14.58
CA PHE A 87 -4.01 15.11 -15.59
C PHE A 87 -4.44 14.71 -17.00
N ASP A 88 -5.00 13.51 -17.19
CA ASP A 88 -5.57 13.09 -18.47
C ASP A 88 -6.72 14.01 -18.91
N LEU A 89 -7.60 14.42 -17.98
CA LEU A 89 -8.69 15.34 -18.28
C LEU A 89 -8.18 16.74 -18.64
N LEU A 90 -7.17 17.25 -17.93
CA LEU A 90 -6.53 18.53 -18.25
C LEU A 90 -5.86 18.51 -19.63
N ASP A 91 -5.18 17.42 -19.98
CA ASP A 91 -4.57 17.26 -21.31
C ASP A 91 -5.63 17.33 -22.42
N LEU A 92 -6.77 16.66 -22.22
CA LEU A 92 -7.88 16.67 -23.18
C LEU A 92 -8.50 18.07 -23.35
N LEU A 93 -8.68 18.81 -22.25
CA LEU A 93 -9.19 20.18 -22.29
C LEU A 93 -8.23 21.13 -22.99
N LEU A 94 -6.92 21.03 -22.71
CA LEU A 94 -5.89 21.85 -23.37
C LEU A 94 -5.78 21.54 -24.87
N ALA A 95 -5.91 20.27 -25.25
CA ALA A 95 -5.94 19.87 -26.65
C ALA A 95 -7.17 20.43 -27.37
N ALA A 96 -8.35 20.37 -26.73
CA ALA A 96 -9.59 20.93 -27.28
C ALA A 96 -9.53 22.45 -27.43
N GLU A 97 -9.02 23.17 -26.42
CA GLU A 97 -8.83 24.62 -26.49
C GLU A 97 -7.86 25.01 -27.62
N THR A 98 -6.76 24.28 -27.76
CA THR A 98 -5.77 24.52 -28.82
C THR A 98 -6.36 24.28 -30.20
N ALA A 99 -7.20 23.26 -30.36
CA ALA A 99 -7.91 23.00 -31.61
C ALA A 99 -8.90 24.12 -31.95
N ALA A 100 -9.67 24.59 -30.96
CA ALA A 100 -10.63 25.68 -31.12
C ALA A 100 -9.97 27.04 -31.46
N LYS A 101 -8.72 27.28 -31.01
CA LYS A 101 -7.95 28.48 -31.38
C LYS A 101 -7.37 28.44 -32.79
N LYS A 102 -7.29 27.25 -33.41
CA LYS A 102 -6.73 27.05 -34.77
C LYS A 102 -7.80 27.00 -35.86
N SER A 103 -9.07 26.84 -35.49
CA SER A 103 -10.25 26.95 -36.36
C SER A 103 -10.72 28.39 -36.46
#